data_AF-A0A842WES1-F1
#
_entry.id   AF-A0A842WES1-F1
#
_cell.length_a   1.000
_cell.length_b   1.000
_cell.length_c   1.000
_cell.angle_alpha   90.00
_cell.angle_beta   90.00
_cell.angle_gamma   90.00
#
_symmetry.space_group_name_H-M   'P 1'
#
loop_
_entity.id
_entity.type
_entity.pdbx_description
1 polymer ?
#
loop_
_entity_poly.entity_id
_entity_poly.type
_entity_poly.pdbx_seq_one_letter_code
_entity_poly.pdbx_strand_id
1 'polypeptide(L)'
;MGDDKYAREMSRGPSYLILDNGAFEGEQQSGSTLQHLASKVGADEVVLPDVRGDAKGTLEASLRALKLARGGLRVMFVPHGKTLDEWKRCLDTWVEEARNKVEFMTIGVSPMRYLESPEDIWEEALKHAVSFRYPVHLLGVADVGYYAKTVIPTAHRLGLRGMDTSLAFALGARGILLTAGAEKHLLGNPKQYANISMKDRRLIETNMEILRSWVATGEAKVSEFVIRDTCSRWTRYYGRGFATMEQVMKTCGFPAGRYDYREAQIFELDEGDAAYGQLITL
;
A
#
# COMPACT_ATOMS: atom_id res chain seq x y z
N MET A 1 -26.17 -5.45 -0.96
CA MET A 1 -26.15 -6.54 -1.96
C MET A 1 -24.79 -6.66 -2.69
N GLY A 2 -23.72 -5.95 -2.28
CA GLY A 2 -22.43 -5.94 -3.01
C GLY A 2 -21.28 -6.74 -2.36
N ASP A 3 -21.31 -6.98 -1.05
CA ASP A 3 -20.11 -7.42 -0.31
C ASP A 3 -19.62 -8.83 -0.69
N ASP A 4 -20.53 -9.81 -0.81
CA ASP A 4 -20.18 -11.21 -1.11
C ASP A 4 -19.70 -11.48 -2.54
N LYS A 5 -20.14 -10.66 -3.51
CA LYS A 5 -19.74 -10.75 -4.91
C LYS A 5 -18.36 -10.12 -5.10
N TYR A 6 -18.16 -8.95 -4.49
CA TYR A 6 -16.90 -8.21 -4.54
C TYR A 6 -15.76 -8.99 -3.88
N ALA A 7 -15.98 -9.49 -2.66
CA ALA A 7 -14.99 -10.31 -1.94
C ALA A 7 -14.59 -11.57 -2.72
N ARG A 8 -15.53 -12.20 -3.43
CA ARG A 8 -15.29 -13.37 -4.30
C ARG A 8 -14.53 -13.05 -5.58
N GLU A 9 -14.61 -11.83 -6.10
CA GLU A 9 -13.87 -11.44 -7.29
C GLU A 9 -12.44 -11.01 -6.93
N MET A 10 -12.23 -10.43 -5.76
CA MET A 10 -10.89 -10.17 -5.20
C MET A 10 -10.13 -11.46 -4.85
N SER A 11 -10.81 -12.60 -4.70
CA SER A 11 -10.18 -13.89 -4.39
C SER A 11 -9.82 -14.74 -5.63
N ARG A 12 -10.02 -14.22 -6.87
CA ARG A 12 -9.85 -14.97 -8.13
C ARG A 12 -8.41 -15.09 -8.66
N GLY A 13 -7.40 -14.54 -8.00
CA GLY A 13 -6.00 -14.70 -8.43
C GLY A 13 -5.03 -13.75 -7.72
N PRO A 14 -3.71 -13.88 -7.95
CA PRO A 14 -2.68 -13.20 -7.17
C PRO A 14 -2.47 -11.71 -7.49
N SER A 15 -3.25 -11.10 -8.39
CA SER A 15 -3.04 -9.69 -8.77
C SER A 15 -4.35 -8.99 -9.14
N TYR A 16 -4.64 -7.88 -8.45
CA TYR A 16 -5.68 -6.90 -8.81
C TYR A 16 -4.96 -5.62 -9.23
N LEU A 17 -5.21 -5.15 -10.44
CA LEU A 17 -4.50 -4.01 -11.03
C LEU A 17 -5.39 -2.76 -11.07
N ILE A 18 -4.95 -1.72 -10.37
CA ILE A 18 -5.57 -0.40 -10.37
C ILE A 18 -4.74 0.50 -11.27
N LEU A 19 -5.38 1.16 -12.23
CA LEU A 19 -4.76 2.18 -13.07
C LEU A 19 -5.05 3.58 -12.49
N ASP A 20 -4.00 4.27 -12.08
CA ASP A 20 -4.05 5.67 -11.64
C ASP A 20 -4.41 6.61 -12.81
N ASN A 21 -5.02 7.75 -12.50
CA ASN A 21 -5.39 8.78 -13.47
C ASN A 21 -4.26 9.80 -13.75
N GLY A 22 -3.18 9.79 -12.95
CA GLY A 22 -2.04 10.70 -13.05
C GLY A 22 -2.31 12.12 -12.54
N ALA A 23 -3.40 12.33 -11.79
CA ALA A 23 -3.78 13.65 -11.29
C ALA A 23 -2.75 14.20 -10.29
N PHE A 24 -2.12 13.33 -9.49
CA PHE A 24 -1.12 13.75 -8.51
C PHE A 24 0.18 14.25 -9.16
N GLU A 25 0.53 13.68 -10.31
CA GLU A 25 1.72 14.01 -11.10
C GLU A 25 1.51 15.20 -12.06
N GLY A 26 0.27 15.70 -12.17
CA GLY A 26 -0.08 16.74 -13.15
C GLY A 26 -0.17 16.22 -14.60
N GLU A 27 -0.19 14.89 -14.78
CA GLU A 27 -0.28 14.22 -16.07
C GLU A 27 -1.66 13.58 -16.25
N GLN A 28 -2.72 14.28 -15.82
CA GLN A 28 -4.07 13.74 -15.83
C GLN A 28 -4.49 13.31 -17.24
N GLN A 29 -4.84 12.04 -17.37
CA GLN A 29 -5.23 11.47 -18.66
C GLN A 29 -6.72 11.67 -18.96
N SER A 30 -7.05 11.80 -20.25
CA SER A 30 -8.45 11.83 -20.69
C SER A 30 -9.12 10.48 -20.45
N GLY A 31 -10.45 10.46 -20.29
CA GLY A 31 -11.20 9.21 -20.12
C GLY A 31 -10.95 8.20 -21.26
N SER A 32 -10.91 8.63 -22.53
CA SER A 32 -10.60 7.73 -23.65
C SER A 32 -9.19 7.15 -23.58
N THR A 33 -8.21 7.95 -23.13
CA THR A 33 -6.85 7.46 -22.92
C THR A 33 -6.80 6.44 -21.79
N LEU A 34 -7.48 6.71 -20.67
CA LEU A 34 -7.59 5.77 -19.55
C LEU A 34 -8.24 4.45 -19.97
N GLN A 35 -9.31 4.49 -20.78
CA GLN A 35 -9.94 3.28 -21.32
C GLN A 35 -8.96 2.44 -22.15
N HIS A 36 -8.23 3.10 -23.05
CA HIS A 36 -7.24 2.44 -23.89
C HIS A 36 -6.11 1.83 -23.07
N LEU A 37 -5.56 2.58 -22.11
CA LEU A 37 -4.50 2.11 -21.22
C LEU A 37 -4.98 0.94 -20.35
N ALA A 38 -6.16 1.05 -19.75
CA ALA A 38 -6.76 -0.01 -18.92
C ALA A 38 -6.89 -1.31 -19.71
N SER A 39 -7.40 -1.24 -20.95
CA SER A 39 -7.49 -2.41 -21.83
C SER A 39 -6.11 -2.98 -22.18
N LYS A 40 -5.11 -2.12 -22.40
CA LYS A 40 -3.76 -2.54 -22.80
C LYS A 40 -3.00 -3.24 -21.67
N VAL A 41 -3.14 -2.76 -20.44
CA VAL A 41 -2.45 -3.34 -19.27
C VAL A 41 -3.28 -4.41 -18.55
N GLY A 42 -4.54 -4.58 -18.93
CA GLY A 42 -5.48 -5.47 -18.25
C GLY A 42 -5.84 -4.98 -16.86
N ALA A 43 -6.11 -3.67 -16.69
CA ALA A 43 -6.51 -3.11 -15.41
C ALA A 43 -7.91 -3.59 -15.01
N ASP A 44 -8.07 -3.97 -13.74
CA ASP A 44 -9.34 -4.37 -13.14
C ASP A 44 -10.18 -3.15 -12.72
N GLU A 45 -9.51 -2.07 -12.36
CA GLU A 45 -10.10 -0.83 -11.89
C GLU A 45 -9.34 0.39 -12.39
N VAL A 46 -10.07 1.46 -12.68
CA VAL A 46 -9.50 2.73 -13.12
C VAL A 46 -9.90 3.83 -12.14
N VAL A 47 -8.93 4.61 -11.69
CA VAL A 47 -9.18 5.85 -10.93
C VAL A 47 -9.79 6.87 -11.88
N LEU A 48 -10.94 7.43 -11.52
CA LEU A 48 -11.62 8.43 -12.34
C LEU A 48 -10.87 9.77 -12.29
N PRO A 49 -10.93 10.60 -13.34
CA PRO A 49 -10.37 11.94 -13.33
C PRO A 49 -10.89 12.79 -12.15
N ASP A 50 -9.96 13.36 -11.37
CA ASP A 50 -10.22 14.28 -10.27
C ASP A 50 -9.43 15.61 -10.38
N VAL A 51 -9.80 16.60 -9.57
CA VAL A 51 -9.10 17.88 -9.49
C VAL A 51 -8.80 18.19 -8.02
N ARG A 52 -7.52 18.15 -7.67
CA ARG A 52 -7.06 18.32 -6.29
C ARG A 52 -7.56 19.62 -5.66
N GLY A 53 -8.33 19.47 -4.58
CA GLY A 53 -8.88 20.61 -3.83
C GLY A 53 -10.05 21.33 -4.52
N ASP A 54 -10.59 20.77 -5.61
CA ASP A 54 -11.77 21.30 -6.30
C ASP A 54 -12.87 20.22 -6.40
N ALA A 55 -13.85 20.32 -5.49
CA ALA A 55 -15.00 19.43 -5.44
C ALA A 55 -15.83 19.45 -6.73
N LYS A 56 -16.04 20.64 -7.31
CA LYS A 56 -16.86 20.81 -8.51
C LYS A 56 -16.14 20.27 -9.73
N GLY A 57 -14.88 20.65 -9.93
CA GLY A 57 -14.03 20.15 -11.00
C GLY A 57 -13.91 18.62 -10.98
N THR A 58 -13.73 18.04 -9.79
CA THR A 58 -13.69 16.59 -9.57
C THR A 58 -14.99 15.90 -9.99
N LEU A 59 -16.14 16.40 -9.51
CA LEU A 59 -17.45 15.86 -9.88
C LEU A 59 -17.68 15.90 -11.39
N GLU A 60 -17.46 17.05 -12.02
CA GLU A 60 -17.65 17.22 -13.45
C GLU A 60 -16.74 16.30 -14.28
N ALA A 61 -15.46 16.18 -13.90
CA ALA A 61 -14.49 15.34 -14.59
C ALA A 61 -14.83 13.85 -14.45
N SER A 62 -15.16 13.40 -13.23
CA SER A 62 -15.55 12.02 -12.96
C SER A 62 -16.88 11.64 -13.62
N LEU A 63 -17.88 12.53 -13.61
CA LEU A 63 -19.19 12.28 -14.25
C LEU A 63 -19.05 12.16 -15.78
N ARG A 64 -18.21 12.99 -16.42
CA ARG A 64 -17.90 12.84 -17.85
C ARG A 64 -17.19 11.52 -18.16
N ALA A 65 -16.42 10.99 -17.21
CA ALA A 65 -15.71 9.72 -17.31
C ALA A 65 -16.56 8.50 -16.93
N LEU A 66 -17.81 8.65 -16.45
CA LEU A 66 -18.69 7.53 -16.11
C LEU A 66 -18.93 6.54 -17.26
N LYS A 67 -18.78 6.99 -18.52
CA LYS A 67 -18.86 6.10 -19.69
C LYS A 67 -17.84 4.95 -19.65
N LEU A 68 -16.76 5.08 -18.89
CA LEU A 68 -15.79 4.01 -18.65
C LEU A 68 -16.42 2.82 -17.95
N ALA A 69 -17.25 3.08 -16.93
CA ALA A 69 -17.96 2.03 -16.19
C ALA A 69 -18.94 1.27 -17.07
N ARG A 70 -19.58 1.95 -18.04
CA ARG A 70 -20.48 1.31 -19.01
C ARG A 70 -19.76 0.32 -19.93
N GLY A 71 -18.44 0.43 -20.06
CA GLY A 71 -17.59 -0.53 -20.77
C GLY A 71 -17.23 -1.77 -19.95
N GLY A 72 -17.79 -1.94 -18.74
CA GLY A 72 -17.51 -3.07 -17.85
C GLY A 72 -16.27 -2.90 -16.97
N LEU A 73 -15.57 -1.77 -17.06
CA LEU A 73 -14.45 -1.44 -16.17
C LEU A 73 -14.97 -1.00 -14.80
N ARG A 74 -14.32 -1.46 -13.73
CA ARG A 74 -14.58 -0.91 -12.39
C ARG A 74 -13.96 0.47 -12.29
N VAL A 75 -14.57 1.31 -11.47
CA VAL A 75 -14.12 2.69 -11.30
C VAL A 75 -13.93 3.02 -9.82
N MET A 76 -12.88 3.78 -9.54
CA MET A 76 -12.64 4.39 -8.24
C MET A 76 -12.88 5.89 -8.34
N PHE A 77 -13.74 6.43 -7.48
CA PHE A 77 -13.96 7.86 -7.36
C PHE A 77 -13.17 8.42 -6.19
N VAL A 78 -12.46 9.53 -6.40
CA VAL A 78 -11.63 10.18 -5.39
C VAL A 78 -12.22 11.55 -5.08
N PRO A 79 -13.08 11.69 -4.05
CA PRO A 79 -13.61 12.99 -3.65
C PRO A 79 -12.51 13.98 -3.27
N HIS A 80 -12.73 15.24 -3.63
CA HIS A 80 -11.91 16.39 -3.26
C HIS A 80 -12.78 17.56 -2.77
N GLY A 81 -12.14 18.54 -2.14
CA GLY A 81 -12.76 19.76 -1.62
C GLY A 81 -11.71 20.57 -0.85
N LYS A 82 -11.99 21.84 -0.51
CA LYS A 82 -11.10 22.66 0.33
C LYS A 82 -11.40 22.56 1.81
N THR A 83 -12.53 21.95 2.15
CA THR A 83 -12.98 21.66 3.51
C THR A 83 -13.52 20.23 3.57
N LEU A 84 -13.64 19.68 4.78
CA LEU A 84 -14.28 18.38 4.99
C LEU A 84 -15.73 18.37 4.48
N ASP A 85 -16.47 19.47 4.68
CA ASP A 85 -17.85 19.58 4.21
C ASP A 85 -17.96 19.59 2.68
N GLU A 86 -17.04 20.27 2.00
CA GLU A 86 -16.96 20.20 0.53
C GLU A 86 -16.63 18.78 0.06
N TRP A 87 -15.69 18.12 0.74
CA TRP A 87 -15.33 16.74 0.44
C TRP A 87 -16.51 15.77 0.64
N LYS A 88 -17.25 15.90 1.76
CA LYS A 88 -18.45 15.10 2.06
C LYS A 88 -19.53 15.33 0.99
N ARG A 89 -19.84 16.59 0.67
CA ARG A 89 -20.81 16.93 -0.40
C ARG A 89 -20.38 16.40 -1.77
N CYS A 90 -19.08 16.42 -2.07
CA CYS A 90 -18.53 15.86 -3.31
C CYS A 90 -18.84 14.36 -3.39
N LEU A 91 -18.57 13.61 -2.32
CA LEU A 91 -18.87 12.19 -2.24
C LEU A 91 -20.38 11.91 -2.31
N ASP A 92 -21.20 12.63 -1.53
CA ASP A 92 -22.65 12.44 -1.47
C ASP A 92 -23.28 12.60 -2.86
N THR A 93 -22.91 13.69 -3.54
CA THR A 93 -23.40 14.00 -4.90
C THR A 93 -22.99 12.93 -5.88
N TRP A 94 -21.73 12.49 -5.82
CA TRP A 94 -21.23 11.42 -6.69
C TRP A 94 -21.99 10.12 -6.49
N VAL A 95 -22.15 9.67 -5.24
CA VAL A 95 -22.84 8.42 -4.92
C VAL A 95 -24.28 8.47 -5.42
N GLU A 96 -24.99 9.57 -5.20
CA GLU A 96 -26.38 9.71 -5.65
C GLU A 96 -26.49 9.69 -7.18
N GLU A 97 -25.56 10.34 -7.89
CA GLU A 97 -25.55 10.35 -9.35
C GLU A 97 -25.10 9.01 -9.96
N ALA A 98 -24.22 8.27 -9.29
CA ALA A 98 -23.56 7.08 -9.83
C ALA A 98 -24.25 5.76 -9.44
N ARG A 99 -24.98 5.70 -8.32
CA ARG A 99 -25.56 4.46 -7.74
C ARG A 99 -26.38 3.59 -8.70
N ASN A 100 -27.02 4.19 -9.70
CA ASN A 100 -27.85 3.49 -10.69
C ASN A 100 -27.15 3.37 -12.07
N LYS A 101 -25.94 3.90 -12.20
CA LYS A 101 -25.18 3.99 -13.46
C LYS A 101 -23.91 3.12 -13.45
N VAL A 102 -23.45 2.72 -12.27
CA VAL A 102 -22.18 2.00 -12.06
C VAL A 102 -22.47 0.74 -11.26
N GLU A 103 -22.14 -0.43 -11.80
CA GLU A 103 -22.31 -1.70 -11.09
C GLU A 103 -21.31 -1.86 -9.94
N PHE A 104 -20.06 -1.42 -10.15
CA PHE A 104 -18.96 -1.55 -9.20
C PHE A 104 -18.23 -0.23 -9.02
N MET A 105 -18.27 0.28 -7.80
CA MET A 105 -17.69 1.55 -7.43
C MET A 105 -16.85 1.38 -6.17
N THR A 106 -15.63 1.91 -6.21
CA THR A 106 -14.76 2.06 -5.04
C THR A 106 -14.64 3.54 -4.69
N ILE A 107 -14.57 3.86 -3.40
CA ILE A 107 -14.29 5.21 -2.91
C ILE A 107 -12.81 5.30 -2.54
N GLY A 108 -12.06 6.15 -3.23
CA GLY A 108 -10.67 6.46 -2.92
C GLY A 108 -10.59 7.59 -1.90
N VAL A 109 -9.87 7.40 -0.80
CA VAL A 109 -9.67 8.43 0.23
C VAL A 109 -8.20 8.82 0.28
N SER A 110 -7.90 10.03 -0.19
CA SER A 110 -6.55 10.59 -0.17
C SER A 110 -6.15 11.08 1.23
N PRO A 111 -4.86 11.39 1.51
CA PRO A 111 -4.40 11.83 2.82
C PRO A 111 -4.81 13.27 3.15
N MET A 112 -5.65 13.91 2.31
CA MET A 112 -6.21 15.26 2.50
C MET A 112 -5.20 16.34 2.90
N ARG A 113 -3.99 16.28 2.34
CA ARG A 113 -2.83 17.14 2.70
C ARG A 113 -3.04 18.65 2.50
N TYR A 114 -4.16 19.07 1.94
CA TYR A 114 -4.50 20.47 1.67
C TYR A 114 -5.54 21.03 2.66
N LEU A 115 -6.05 20.21 3.58
CA LEU A 115 -6.97 20.66 4.63
C LEU A 115 -6.18 21.09 5.86
N GLU A 116 -6.65 22.13 6.53
CA GLU A 116 -6.17 22.55 7.85
C GLU A 116 -6.51 21.43 8.86
N SER A 117 -5.54 20.95 9.66
CA SER A 117 -5.71 19.83 10.61
C SER A 117 -6.13 18.49 9.98
N PRO A 118 -5.29 17.88 9.13
CA PRO A 118 -5.65 16.68 8.35
C PRO A 118 -5.92 15.44 9.21
N GLU A 119 -5.40 15.38 10.45
CA GLU A 119 -5.40 14.17 11.26
C GLU A 119 -6.79 13.80 11.80
N ASP A 120 -7.53 14.76 12.35
CA ASP A 120 -8.90 14.56 12.85
C ASP A 120 -9.91 14.48 11.71
N ILE A 121 -9.68 15.27 10.66
CA ILE A 121 -10.54 15.33 9.48
C ILE A 121 -10.52 14.01 8.70
N TRP A 122 -9.38 13.33 8.69
CA TRP A 122 -9.21 12.08 7.94
C TRP A 122 -10.03 10.92 8.50
N GLU A 123 -10.10 10.75 9.82
CA GLU A 123 -10.95 9.70 10.38
C GLU A 123 -12.44 9.99 10.11
N GLU A 124 -12.87 11.25 10.16
CA GLU A 124 -14.25 11.61 9.81
C GLU A 124 -14.58 11.34 8.33
N ALA A 125 -13.69 11.71 7.41
CA ALA A 125 -13.88 11.42 5.98
C ALA A 125 -13.97 9.92 5.73
N LEU A 126 -13.15 9.13 6.42
CA LEU A 126 -13.21 7.68 6.34
C LEU A 126 -14.54 7.12 6.87
N LYS A 127 -14.98 7.56 8.06
CA LYS A 127 -16.27 7.15 8.63
C LYS A 127 -17.43 7.50 7.68
N HIS A 128 -17.35 8.65 7.04
CA HIS A 128 -18.33 9.06 6.03
C HIS A 128 -18.29 8.15 4.80
N ALA A 129 -17.11 7.86 4.25
CA ALA A 129 -16.95 6.96 3.10
C ALA A 129 -17.49 5.55 3.36
N VAL A 130 -17.14 4.94 4.50
CA VAL A 130 -17.59 3.58 4.83
C VAL A 130 -19.10 3.51 5.08
N SER A 131 -19.74 4.63 5.44
CA SER A 131 -21.20 4.68 5.67
C SER A 131 -22.02 4.33 4.41
N PHE A 132 -21.45 4.55 3.22
CA PHE A 132 -22.07 4.22 1.94
C PHE A 132 -22.03 2.73 1.59
N ARG A 133 -21.29 1.91 2.35
CA ARG A 133 -21.12 0.47 2.11
C ARG A 133 -20.58 0.13 0.71
N TYR A 134 -19.73 1.00 0.17
CA TYR A 134 -18.86 0.69 -0.96
C TYR A 134 -17.46 0.33 -0.46
N PRO A 135 -16.69 -0.48 -1.21
CA PRO A 135 -15.27 -0.66 -0.94
C PRO A 135 -14.56 0.68 -0.84
N VAL A 136 -13.74 0.84 0.21
CA VAL A 136 -12.94 2.04 0.43
C VAL A 136 -11.47 1.69 0.25
N HIS A 137 -10.75 2.49 -0.54
CA HIS A 137 -9.31 2.34 -0.79
C HIS A 137 -8.57 3.59 -0.32
N LEU A 138 -7.49 3.41 0.44
CA LEU A 138 -6.68 4.52 0.90
C LEU A 138 -5.57 4.85 -0.09
N LEU A 139 -5.50 6.11 -0.49
CA LEU A 139 -4.55 6.58 -1.50
C LEU A 139 -3.30 7.18 -0.87
N GLY A 140 -2.17 6.51 -1.01
CA GLY A 140 -0.87 6.96 -0.52
C GLY A 140 -0.80 7.21 1.00
N VAL A 141 0.36 7.71 1.43
CA VAL A 141 0.63 8.01 2.85
C VAL A 141 1.25 9.39 2.98
N ALA A 142 0.80 10.21 3.93
CA ALA A 142 1.36 11.55 4.19
C ALA A 142 2.63 11.48 5.05
N ASP A 143 2.56 10.80 6.18
CA ASP A 143 3.59 10.66 7.21
C ASP A 143 3.60 9.22 7.73
N VAL A 144 4.78 8.63 8.01
CA VAL A 144 4.88 7.23 8.45
C VAL A 144 4.41 7.06 9.89
N GLY A 145 4.69 8.02 10.77
CA GLY A 145 4.32 7.95 12.18
C GLY A 145 2.81 8.01 12.39
N TYR A 146 2.15 8.99 11.77
CA TYR A 146 0.70 9.09 11.73
C TYR A 146 0.07 7.86 11.07
N TYR A 147 0.69 7.37 9.99
CA TYR A 147 0.21 6.17 9.31
C TYR A 147 0.24 4.92 10.20
N ALA A 148 1.36 4.72 10.88
CA ALA A 148 1.58 3.61 11.79
C ALA A 148 0.64 3.65 13.01
N LYS A 149 0.46 4.84 13.60
CA LYS A 149 -0.30 5.02 14.85
C LYS A 149 -1.81 5.14 14.65
N THR A 150 -2.23 5.73 13.53
CA THR A 150 -3.63 6.13 13.33
C THR A 150 -4.25 5.43 12.12
N VAL A 151 -3.60 5.51 10.95
CA VAL A 151 -4.19 5.02 9.68
C VAL A 151 -4.32 3.51 9.68
N ILE A 152 -3.27 2.76 10.01
CA ILE A 152 -3.28 1.29 9.99
C ILE A 152 -4.33 0.70 10.96
N PRO A 153 -4.36 1.08 12.26
CA PRO A 153 -5.37 0.57 13.18
C PRO A 153 -6.80 0.93 12.76
N THR A 154 -7.01 2.17 12.28
CA THR A 154 -8.33 2.63 11.82
C THR A 154 -8.77 1.89 10.58
N ALA A 155 -7.89 1.72 9.59
CA ALA A 155 -8.17 1.01 8.36
C ALA A 155 -8.53 -0.46 8.63
N HIS A 156 -7.78 -1.12 9.52
CA HIS A 156 -8.04 -2.49 9.94
C HIS A 156 -9.40 -2.61 10.66
N ARG A 157 -9.67 -1.73 11.64
CA ARG A 157 -10.95 -1.70 12.38
C ARG A 157 -12.16 -1.45 11.48
N LEU A 158 -12.01 -0.58 10.48
CA LEU A 158 -13.08 -0.24 9.54
C LEU A 158 -13.21 -1.24 8.38
N GLY A 159 -12.32 -2.23 8.27
CA GLY A 159 -12.37 -3.24 7.21
C GLY A 159 -12.19 -2.64 5.81
N LEU A 160 -11.28 -1.67 5.65
CA LEU A 160 -11.04 -1.06 4.34
C LEU A 160 -10.49 -2.09 3.35
N ARG A 161 -10.77 -1.91 2.05
CA ARG A 161 -10.37 -2.85 1.00
C ARG A 161 -8.86 -3.01 0.90
N GLY A 162 -8.15 -1.88 0.97
CA GLY A 162 -6.72 -1.86 0.81
C GLY A 162 -6.18 -0.45 0.71
N MET A 163 -4.88 -0.36 0.48
CA MET A 163 -4.17 0.89 0.36
C MET A 163 -2.99 0.75 -0.58
N ASP A 164 -2.65 1.81 -1.30
CA ASP A 164 -1.39 1.90 -2.04
C ASP A 164 -0.39 2.80 -1.30
N THR A 165 0.88 2.48 -1.43
CA THR A 165 1.96 3.33 -0.94
C THR A 165 3.29 2.95 -1.58
N SER A 166 4.12 3.96 -1.82
CA SER A 166 5.50 3.76 -2.23
C SER A 166 6.48 3.61 -1.07
N LEU A 167 6.02 3.71 0.19
CA LEU A 167 6.89 3.74 1.38
C LEU A 167 7.89 2.59 1.43
N ALA A 168 7.42 1.35 1.29
CA ALA A 168 8.28 0.18 1.41
C ALA A 168 9.43 0.21 0.38
N PHE A 169 9.10 0.55 -0.86
CA PHE A 169 10.08 0.71 -1.93
C PHE A 169 11.00 1.90 -1.70
N ALA A 170 10.45 3.09 -1.43
CA ALA A 170 11.21 4.33 -1.31
C ALA A 170 12.23 4.29 -0.16
N LEU A 171 11.88 3.64 0.95
CA LEU A 171 12.78 3.40 2.08
C LEU A 171 13.80 2.32 1.77
N GLY A 172 13.36 1.18 1.23
CA GLY A 172 14.25 0.05 0.94
C GLY A 172 15.32 0.40 -0.10
N ALA A 173 14.94 1.15 -1.14
CA ALA A 173 15.84 1.65 -2.18
C ALA A 173 16.91 2.64 -1.65
N ARG A 174 16.76 3.13 -0.41
CA ARG A 174 17.70 4.01 0.29
C ARG A 174 18.45 3.31 1.42
N GLY A 175 18.32 1.99 1.55
CA GLY A 175 18.92 1.25 2.64
C GLY A 175 18.26 1.51 4.00
N ILE A 176 17.00 1.99 4.03
CA ILE A 176 16.24 2.30 5.24
C ILE A 176 15.19 1.21 5.50
N LEU A 177 15.20 0.64 6.71
CA LEU A 177 14.17 -0.29 7.17
C LEU A 177 12.88 0.48 7.53
N LEU A 178 11.74 -0.04 7.10
CA LEU A 178 10.44 0.50 7.49
C LEU A 178 10.19 0.23 8.97
N THR A 179 10.04 1.30 9.74
CA THR A 179 9.62 1.28 11.15
C THR A 179 8.56 2.36 11.37
N ALA A 180 7.82 2.28 12.47
CA ALA A 180 6.80 3.29 12.79
C ALA A 180 7.36 4.71 12.98
N GLY A 181 8.67 4.84 13.21
CA GLY A 181 9.36 6.13 13.35
C GLY A 181 10.20 6.53 12.13
N ALA A 182 10.14 5.78 11.03
CA ALA A 182 10.92 6.10 9.84
C ALA A 182 10.45 7.42 9.21
N GLU A 183 11.39 8.23 8.73
CA GLU A 183 11.03 9.43 7.96
C GLU A 183 10.50 9.02 6.57
N LYS A 184 9.46 9.70 6.10
CA LYS A 184 8.97 9.46 4.74
C LYS A 184 9.93 10.04 3.70
N HIS A 185 10.39 9.19 2.79
CA HIS A 185 11.12 9.63 1.60
C HIS A 185 10.26 9.58 0.34
N LEU A 186 10.28 10.65 -0.44
CA LEU A 186 9.64 10.67 -1.76
C LEU A 186 10.44 9.80 -2.74
N LEU A 187 9.75 9.19 -3.71
CA LEU A 187 10.42 8.43 -4.78
C LEU A 187 11.37 9.34 -5.59
N GLY A 188 10.99 10.58 -5.91
CA GLY A 188 11.82 11.43 -6.77
C GLY A 188 11.94 10.87 -8.18
N ASN A 189 13.09 11.06 -8.84
CA ASN A 189 13.29 10.65 -10.23
C ASN A 189 13.39 9.12 -10.39
N PRO A 190 12.52 8.45 -11.16
CA PRO A 190 12.57 7.00 -11.35
C PRO A 190 13.92 6.48 -11.89
N LYS A 191 14.66 7.29 -12.66
CA LYS A 191 15.96 6.90 -13.24
C LYS A 191 17.01 6.59 -12.18
N GLN A 192 16.90 7.16 -10.98
CA GLN A 192 17.83 6.86 -9.88
C GLN A 192 17.74 5.38 -9.44
N TYR A 193 16.64 4.70 -9.77
CA TYR A 193 16.37 3.30 -9.43
C TYR A 193 16.70 2.33 -10.56
N ALA A 194 17.36 2.78 -11.64
CA ALA A 194 17.80 1.88 -12.71
C ALA A 194 18.77 0.79 -12.20
N ASN A 195 19.58 1.12 -11.19
CA ASN A 195 20.62 0.25 -10.64
C ASN A 195 20.48 0.08 -9.11
N ILE A 196 19.38 -0.55 -8.66
CA ILE A 196 19.21 -0.89 -7.24
C ILE A 196 20.14 -2.06 -6.87
N SER A 197 20.96 -1.86 -5.84
CA SER A 197 21.87 -2.89 -5.33
C SER A 197 21.10 -4.11 -4.80
N MET A 198 21.74 -5.29 -4.78
CA MET A 198 21.11 -6.49 -4.21
C MET A 198 20.73 -6.32 -2.73
N LYS A 199 21.51 -5.53 -1.98
CA LYS A 199 21.23 -5.19 -0.58
C LYS A 199 19.92 -4.40 -0.47
N ASP A 200 19.73 -3.38 -1.31
CA ASP A 200 18.55 -2.52 -1.26
C ASP A 200 17.30 -3.23 -1.80
N ARG A 201 17.44 -4.08 -2.83
CA ARG A 201 16.33 -4.95 -3.31
C ARG A 201 15.77 -5.84 -2.20
N ARG A 202 16.67 -6.45 -1.43
CA ARG A 202 16.30 -7.24 -0.25
C ARG A 202 15.56 -6.37 0.75
N LEU A 203 16.09 -5.19 1.07
CA LEU A 203 15.42 -4.31 2.03
C LEU A 203 14.04 -3.83 1.56
N ILE A 204 13.85 -3.59 0.25
CA ILE A 204 12.53 -3.31 -0.35
C ILE A 204 11.57 -4.47 -0.06
N GLU A 205 11.98 -5.70 -0.35
CA GLU A 205 11.17 -6.90 -0.10
C GLU A 205 10.85 -7.07 1.39
N THR A 206 11.81 -6.91 2.30
CA THR A 206 11.55 -6.91 3.76
C THR A 206 10.56 -5.84 4.16
N ASN A 207 10.71 -4.61 3.66
CA ASN A 207 9.79 -3.52 3.96
C ASN A 207 8.38 -3.81 3.45
N MET A 208 8.23 -4.47 2.29
CA MET A 208 6.93 -4.90 1.78
C MET A 208 6.28 -5.93 2.70
N GLU A 209 7.04 -6.88 3.24
CA GLU A 209 6.51 -7.88 4.18
C GLU A 209 6.16 -7.28 5.55
N ILE A 210 6.96 -6.32 6.05
CA ILE A 210 6.62 -5.53 7.24
C ILE A 210 5.28 -4.81 7.02
N LEU A 211 5.13 -4.13 5.89
CA LEU A 211 3.89 -3.41 5.58
C LEU A 211 2.69 -4.35 5.47
N ARG A 212 2.83 -5.50 4.80
CA ARG A 212 1.77 -6.53 4.75
C ARG A 212 1.39 -7.01 6.14
N SER A 213 2.39 -7.22 7.01
CA SER A 213 2.14 -7.59 8.40
C SER A 213 1.36 -6.49 9.13
N TRP A 214 1.71 -5.22 8.96
CA TRP A 214 0.98 -4.11 9.61
C TRP A 214 -0.47 -4.06 9.18
N VAL A 215 -0.75 -4.24 7.89
CA VAL A 215 -2.11 -4.28 7.35
C VAL A 215 -2.87 -5.49 7.89
N ALA A 216 -2.23 -6.66 7.95
CA ALA A 216 -2.86 -7.90 8.40
C ALA A 216 -3.19 -7.91 9.90
N THR A 217 -2.39 -7.27 10.73
CA THR A 217 -2.59 -7.25 12.19
C THR A 217 -3.31 -5.99 12.68
N GLY A 218 -3.33 -4.93 11.87
CA GLY A 218 -3.73 -3.60 12.33
C GLY A 218 -2.72 -2.95 13.29
N GLU A 219 -1.51 -3.51 13.41
CA GLU A 219 -0.47 -3.02 14.30
C GLU A 219 0.83 -2.70 13.55
N ALA A 220 1.32 -1.47 13.67
CA ALA A 220 2.57 -1.05 13.07
C ALA A 220 3.81 -1.43 13.90
N LYS A 221 3.93 -2.72 14.22
CA LYS A 221 5.08 -3.29 14.93
C LYS A 221 5.94 -4.07 13.96
N VAL A 222 7.25 -3.86 14.04
CA VAL A 222 8.21 -4.67 13.26
C VAL A 222 8.34 -6.01 13.95
N SER A 223 7.88 -7.07 13.28
CA SER A 223 7.98 -8.43 13.79
C SER A 223 9.32 -9.05 13.40
N GLU A 224 10.10 -9.49 14.39
CA GLU A 224 11.33 -10.24 14.15
C GLU A 224 11.06 -11.48 13.29
N PHE A 225 9.94 -12.16 13.54
CA PHE A 225 9.52 -13.33 12.77
C PHE A 225 9.37 -12.99 11.27
N VAL A 226 8.71 -11.88 10.93
CA VAL A 226 8.53 -11.44 9.54
C VAL A 226 9.86 -11.19 8.86
N ILE A 227 10.81 -10.57 9.58
CA ILE A 227 12.15 -10.30 9.05
C ILE A 227 12.91 -11.61 8.86
N ARG A 228 12.94 -12.48 9.88
CA ARG A 228 13.61 -13.79 9.79
C ARG A 228 13.06 -14.64 8.67
N ASP A 229 11.73 -14.76 8.55
CA ASP A 229 11.08 -15.52 7.48
C ASP A 229 11.49 -14.98 6.10
N THR A 230 11.41 -13.66 5.90
CA THR A 230 11.79 -13.03 4.63
C THR A 230 13.25 -13.26 4.29
N CYS A 231 14.15 -13.08 5.25
CA CYS A 231 15.57 -13.34 5.08
C CYS A 231 15.84 -14.83 4.78
N SER A 232 15.06 -15.71 5.40
CA SER A 232 15.17 -17.16 5.22
C SER A 232 14.80 -17.60 3.80
N ARG A 233 13.84 -16.91 3.17
CA ARG A 233 13.45 -17.18 1.78
C ARG A 233 14.60 -16.85 0.82
N TRP A 234 15.35 -15.78 1.07
CA TRP A 234 16.51 -15.45 0.25
C TRP A 234 17.67 -16.41 0.41
N THR A 235 17.99 -16.83 1.64
CA THR A 235 19.10 -17.76 1.86
C THR A 235 18.83 -19.13 1.22
N ARG A 236 17.57 -19.59 1.17
CA ARG A 236 17.17 -20.76 0.37
C ARG A 236 17.35 -20.54 -1.14
N TYR A 237 16.96 -19.36 -1.65
CA TYR A 237 16.95 -19.09 -3.10
C TYR A 237 18.34 -18.89 -3.71
N TYR A 238 19.29 -18.31 -2.97
CA TYR A 238 20.60 -17.89 -3.50
C TYR A 238 21.77 -18.83 -3.11
N GLY A 239 21.47 -20.11 -2.87
CA GLY A 239 22.39 -21.20 -2.51
C GLY A 239 23.89 -20.88 -2.55
N ARG A 240 24.51 -20.87 -1.35
CA ARG A 240 25.97 -20.93 -1.09
C ARG A 240 26.86 -19.77 -1.56
N GLY A 241 26.32 -18.69 -2.12
CA GLY A 241 27.14 -17.55 -2.59
C GLY A 241 27.04 -16.25 -1.80
N PHE A 242 26.14 -16.14 -0.81
CA PHE A 242 25.75 -14.84 -0.26
C PHE A 242 25.67 -14.81 1.27
N ALA A 243 25.83 -13.57 1.78
CA ALA A 243 25.70 -13.11 3.14
C ALA A 243 24.93 -14.05 4.08
N THR A 244 25.59 -14.49 5.16
CA THR A 244 24.96 -15.29 6.23
C THR A 244 23.69 -14.58 6.74
N MET A 245 22.72 -15.34 7.26
CA MET A 245 21.51 -14.76 7.88
C MET A 245 21.87 -13.61 8.84
N GLU A 246 22.95 -13.78 9.60
CA GLU A 246 23.56 -12.77 10.45
C GLU A 246 23.91 -11.45 9.74
N GLN A 247 24.52 -11.48 8.55
CA GLN A 247 24.81 -10.26 7.78
C GLN A 247 23.53 -9.55 7.31
N VAL A 248 22.47 -10.30 7.02
CA VAL A 248 21.17 -9.74 6.63
C VAL A 248 20.48 -9.11 7.85
N MET A 249 20.43 -9.83 8.97
CA MET A 249 19.89 -9.33 10.24
C MET A 249 20.63 -8.08 10.71
N LYS A 250 21.97 -8.06 10.64
CA LYS A 250 22.80 -6.88 10.90
C LYS A 250 22.48 -5.71 9.97
N THR A 251 22.24 -5.99 8.69
CA THR A 251 21.82 -4.95 7.71
C THR A 251 20.46 -4.35 8.09
N CYS A 252 19.57 -5.17 8.66
CA CYS A 252 18.28 -4.73 9.17
C CYS A 252 18.35 -4.13 10.60
N GLY A 253 19.56 -3.92 11.16
CA GLY A 253 19.74 -3.29 12.48
C GLY A 253 19.48 -4.22 13.67
N PHE A 254 19.41 -5.54 13.47
CA PHE A 254 19.33 -6.51 14.56
C PHE A 254 20.73 -6.79 15.15
N PRO A 255 20.81 -7.12 16.45
CA PRO A 255 22.08 -7.40 17.11
C PRO A 255 22.86 -8.52 16.41
N ALA A 256 24.19 -8.51 16.50
CA ALA A 256 25.00 -9.61 15.98
C ALA A 256 24.68 -10.90 16.77
N GLY A 257 24.54 -12.02 16.08
CA GLY A 257 24.20 -13.30 16.70
C GLY A 257 24.11 -14.44 15.67
N ARG A 258 24.20 -15.69 16.13
CA ARG A 258 23.95 -16.85 15.28
C ARG A 258 22.45 -17.03 15.08
N TYR A 259 22.00 -16.90 13.85
CA TYR A 259 20.61 -17.15 13.46
C TYR A 259 20.51 -18.52 12.81
N ASP A 260 19.94 -19.49 13.53
CA ASP A 260 19.61 -20.80 12.95
C ASP A 260 18.33 -20.70 12.10
N TYR A 261 18.36 -21.43 11.00
CA TYR A 261 17.30 -21.60 10.02
C TYR A 261 16.22 -22.57 10.50
N ARG A 262 16.57 -23.51 11.39
CA ARG A 262 15.75 -24.70 11.65
C ARG A 262 14.62 -24.47 12.63
N GLU A 263 14.72 -23.49 13.52
CA GLU A 263 13.63 -23.12 14.42
C GLU A 263 13.71 -21.61 14.66
N ALA A 264 12.58 -20.93 14.70
CA ALA A 264 12.49 -19.51 15.04
C ALA A 264 12.79 -19.24 16.53
N GLN A 265 13.83 -19.85 17.08
CA GLN A 265 14.36 -19.62 18.42
C GLN A 265 15.67 -18.84 18.30
N ILE A 266 15.88 -17.90 19.22
CA ILE A 266 17.13 -17.18 19.39
C ILE A 266 17.93 -17.97 20.43
N PHE A 267 19.13 -18.40 20.09
CA PHE A 267 20.12 -18.79 21.09
C PHE A 267 21.09 -17.61 21.20
N GLU A 268 21.06 -16.90 22.34
CA GLU A 268 22.22 -16.13 22.75
C GLU A 268 23.32 -17.15 23.08
N LEU A 269 24.32 -17.24 22.21
CA LEU A 269 25.53 -17.96 22.55
C LEU A 269 26.41 -16.97 23.29
N ASP A 270 26.59 -17.20 24.59
CA ASP A 270 27.74 -16.68 25.32
C ASP A 270 29.00 -17.09 24.54
N GLU A 271 30.02 -16.21 24.52
CA GLU A 271 31.25 -16.33 23.73
C GLU A 271 32.13 -17.59 24.05
N GLY A 272 31.61 -18.57 24.80
CA GLY A 272 32.33 -19.76 25.25
C GLY A 272 32.00 -21.08 24.54
N ASP A 273 30.85 -21.25 23.88
CA ASP A 273 30.42 -22.59 23.44
C ASP A 273 30.67 -22.86 21.95
N ALA A 274 31.92 -23.20 21.65
CA ALA A 274 32.33 -23.81 20.40
C ALA A 274 32.41 -25.34 20.54
N ALA A 275 31.26 -26.04 20.50
CA ALA A 275 31.24 -27.48 20.24
C ALA A 275 29.90 -27.96 19.66
N TYR A 276 30.00 -28.88 18.68
CA TYR A 276 28.95 -29.64 17.96
C TYR A 276 28.20 -28.93 16.82
N GLY A 277 27.99 -29.52 15.64
CA GLY A 277 28.17 -30.92 15.23
C GLY A 277 28.34 -31.09 13.72
N GLN A 278 28.90 -32.24 13.37
CA GLN A 278 29.24 -32.69 12.02
C GLN A 278 28.02 -32.73 11.09
N LEU A 279 28.22 -32.24 9.86
CA LEU A 279 27.36 -32.50 8.72
C LEU A 279 27.37 -34.01 8.41
N ILE A 280 26.25 -34.69 8.69
CA ILE A 280 25.93 -35.95 8.00
C ILE A 280 25.26 -35.57 6.69
N THR A 281 25.96 -35.87 5.60
CA THR A 281 25.45 -35.83 4.23
C THR A 281 24.57 -37.05 3.98
N LEU A 282 23.28 -36.84 3.74
CA LEU A 282 22.40 -37.69 2.91
C LEU A 282 21.47 -36.78 2.11
#